data_AF-A0A8K0MJ55-F1
#
_entry.id   AF-A0A8K0MJ55-F1
#
_cell.length_a   1.000
_cell.length_b   1.000
_cell.length_c   1.000
_cell.angle_alpha   90.00
_cell.angle_beta   90.00
_cell.angle_gamma   90.00
#
_symmetry.space_group_name_H-M   'P 1'
#
loop_
_entity.id
_entity.type
_entity.pdbx_description
1 polymer ?
#
loop_
_entity_poly.entity_id
_entity_poly.type
_entity_poly.pdbx_seq_one_letter_code
_entity_poly.pdbx_strand_id
1 'polypeptide(L)'
;MAATSLGVAKEVPKIVWNEAQHKFETEDKKAYVQYVLRNNGKAMDLVHTYVPSSMRGLGMASHLCVAAFNHAKSHSLSIIPTCSYLLGFD
;
A
#
# COMPACT_ATOMS: atom_id res chain seq x y z
N MET A 1 -36.52 -22.85 2.70
CA MET A 1 -35.18 -23.47 2.69
C MET A 1 -34.28 -22.64 1.78
N ALA A 2 -33.09 -22.35 2.28
CA ALA A 2 -31.90 -21.78 1.61
C ALA A 2 -31.98 -20.33 1.07
N ALA A 3 -31.53 -19.39 1.92
CA ALA A 3 -30.92 -18.14 1.48
C ALA A 3 -29.58 -18.43 0.79
N THR A 4 -29.36 -17.86 -0.40
CA THR A 4 -28.05 -17.91 -1.06
C THR A 4 -27.41 -16.54 -0.95
N SER A 5 -26.61 -16.35 0.10
CA SER A 5 -25.68 -15.23 0.21
C SER A 5 -24.27 -15.76 -0.03
N LEU A 6 -23.75 -15.59 -1.24
CA LEU A 6 -22.32 -15.74 -1.53
C LEU A 6 -21.86 -14.49 -2.27
N GLY A 7 -21.90 -13.37 -1.56
CA GLY A 7 -20.98 -12.28 -1.82
C GLY A 7 -19.61 -12.73 -1.32
N VAL A 8 -18.69 -13.03 -2.24
CA VAL A 8 -17.28 -13.22 -1.88
C VAL A 8 -16.79 -11.88 -1.37
N ALA A 9 -16.73 -11.72 -0.05
CA ALA A 9 -15.92 -10.69 0.56
C ALA A 9 -14.48 -11.00 0.15
N LYS A 10 -13.99 -10.32 -0.90
CA LYS A 10 -12.60 -10.38 -1.34
C LYS A 10 -11.75 -10.11 -0.11
N GLU A 11 -11.01 -11.11 0.37
CA GLU A 11 -10.15 -10.95 1.54
C GLU A 11 -9.21 -9.77 1.31
N VAL A 12 -9.22 -8.83 2.26
CA VAL A 12 -8.34 -7.66 2.21
C VAL A 12 -6.90 -8.20 2.29
N PRO A 13 -6.05 -7.94 1.27
CA PRO A 13 -4.71 -8.49 1.26
C PRO A 13 -3.93 -7.97 2.46
N LYS A 14 -3.33 -8.88 3.23
CA LYS A 14 -2.51 -8.52 4.39
C LYS A 14 -1.22 -7.85 3.92
N ILE A 15 -1.03 -6.61 4.38
CA ILE A 15 0.16 -5.81 4.08
C ILE A 15 1.08 -5.81 5.31
N VAL A 16 2.36 -6.11 5.07
CA VAL A 16 3.43 -6.14 6.07
C VAL A 16 4.31 -4.91 5.89
N TRP A 17 4.73 -4.29 6.99
CA TRP A 17 5.74 -3.25 6.97
C TRP A 17 7.13 -3.88 7.11
N ASN A 18 7.94 -3.74 6.06
CA ASN A 18 9.32 -4.16 6.00
C ASN A 18 10.21 -2.91 6.12
N GLU A 19 10.47 -2.53 7.36
CA GLU A 19 11.27 -1.35 7.70
C GLU A 19 12.69 -1.45 7.13
N ALA A 20 13.32 -2.63 7.18
CA ALA A 20 14.68 -2.84 6.70
C ALA A 20 14.87 -2.52 5.20
N GLN A 21 13.80 -2.63 4.40
CA GLN A 21 13.82 -2.31 2.96
C GLN A 21 13.03 -1.05 2.60
N HIS A 22 12.50 -0.34 3.60
CA HIS A 22 11.59 0.79 3.44
C HIS A 22 10.41 0.45 2.50
N LYS A 23 9.71 -0.65 2.79
CA LYS A 23 8.58 -1.13 1.99
C LYS A 23 7.36 -1.45 2.83
N PHE A 24 6.18 -1.23 2.25
CA PHE A 24 4.97 -1.94 2.61
C PHE A 24 4.71 -2.95 1.51
N GLU A 25 4.53 -4.22 1.84
CA GLU A 25 4.47 -5.31 0.87
C GLU A 25 3.45 -6.37 1.25
N THR A 26 2.97 -7.13 0.26
CA THR A 26 2.16 -8.33 0.52
C THR A 26 3.00 -9.37 1.26
N GLU A 27 2.35 -10.29 1.99
CA GLU A 27 3.07 -11.36 2.70
C GLU A 27 3.95 -12.22 1.78
N ASP A 28 3.52 -12.43 0.53
CA ASP A 28 4.28 -13.14 -0.50
C ASP A 28 5.35 -12.28 -1.19
N LYS A 29 5.50 -11.01 -0.78
CA LYS A 29 6.46 -10.01 -1.26
C LYS A 29 6.39 -9.70 -2.76
N LYS A 30 5.29 -10.07 -3.43
CA LYS A 30 5.15 -9.85 -4.89
C LYS A 30 4.70 -8.44 -5.25
N ALA A 31 3.94 -7.79 -4.39
CA ALA A 31 3.50 -6.42 -4.60
C ALA A 31 3.96 -5.54 -3.43
N TYR A 32 4.41 -4.32 -3.74
CA TYR A 32 4.93 -3.42 -2.73
C TYR A 32 4.77 -1.94 -3.10
N VAL A 33 4.76 -1.08 -2.09
CA VAL A 33 5.08 0.34 -2.20
C VAL A 33 6.35 0.61 -1.40
N GLN A 34 7.31 1.26 -2.03
CA GLN A 34 8.58 1.66 -1.46
C GLN A 34 8.53 3.13 -1.06
N TYR A 35 9.14 3.45 0.07
CA TYR A 35 9.26 4.80 0.57
C TYR A 35 10.71 5.19 0.85
N VAL A 36 10.93 6.49 1.01
CA VAL A 36 12.14 7.06 1.61
C VAL A 36 11.76 8.10 2.65
N LEU A 37 12.57 8.21 3.70
CA LEU A 37 12.38 9.24 4.71
C LEU A 37 13.00 10.56 4.23
N ARG A 38 12.26 11.65 4.38
CA ARG A 38 12.63 13.02 4.05
C ARG A 38 12.50 13.90 5.29
N ASN A 39 12.97 15.15 5.18
CA ASN A 39 12.84 16.15 6.24
C ASN A 39 13.31 15.65 7.60
N ASN A 40 14.49 15.00 7.63
CA ASN A 40 15.07 14.38 8.82
C ASN A 40 14.12 13.38 9.50
N GLY A 41 13.42 12.56 8.72
CA GLY A 41 12.50 11.55 9.23
C GLY A 41 11.11 12.07 9.60
N LYS A 42 10.76 13.31 9.23
CA LYS A 42 9.42 13.88 9.48
C LYS A 42 8.43 13.67 8.32
N ALA A 43 8.94 13.25 7.16
CA ALA A 43 8.11 12.99 5.99
C ALA A 43 8.49 11.65 5.36
N MET A 44 7.48 10.93 4.89
CA MET A 44 7.61 9.68 4.15
C MET A 44 7.21 9.93 2.70
N ASP A 45 8.18 9.80 1.81
CA ASP A 45 8.03 9.99 0.37
C ASP A 45 7.82 8.64 -0.30
N LEU A 46 6.63 8.42 -0.89
CA LEU A 46 6.28 7.19 -1.59
C LEU A 46 6.81 7.27 -3.02
N VAL A 47 7.89 6.54 -3.29
CA VAL A 47 8.71 6.74 -4.50
C VAL A 47 8.44 5.71 -5.60
N HIS A 48 8.00 4.50 -5.25
CA HIS A 48 7.80 3.45 -6.23
C HIS A 48 6.77 2.43 -5.78
N THR A 49 5.81 2.11 -6.65
CA THR A 49 4.82 1.07 -6.42
C THR A 49 4.93 0.02 -7.52
N TYR A 50 5.00 -1.25 -7.11
CA TYR A 50 5.01 -2.38 -8.03
C TYR A 50 3.86 -3.33 -7.71
N VAL A 51 3.08 -3.65 -8.74
CA VAL A 51 2.03 -4.68 -8.67
C VAL A 51 2.16 -5.59 -9.90
N PRO A 52 2.33 -6.90 -9.70
CA PRO A 52 2.44 -7.85 -10.80
C PRO A 52 1.11 -7.94 -11.56
N SER A 53 1.17 -8.32 -12.84
CA SER A 53 0.00 -8.38 -13.72
C SER A 53 -1.15 -9.22 -13.15
N SER A 54 -0.84 -10.31 -12.46
CA SER A 54 -1.81 -11.19 -11.79
C SER A 54 -2.61 -10.52 -10.67
N MET A 55 -2.17 -9.37 -10.16
CA MET A 55 -2.81 -8.62 -9.08
C MET A 55 -3.35 -7.25 -9.53
N ARG A 56 -3.20 -6.90 -10.82
CA ARG A 56 -3.74 -5.65 -11.38
C ARG A 56 -5.26 -5.70 -11.49
N GLY A 57 -5.90 -4.52 -11.44
CA GLY A 57 -7.37 -4.41 -11.46
C GLY A 57 -8.07 -4.87 -10.18
N LEU A 58 -7.32 -5.32 -9.17
CA LEU A 58 -7.86 -5.77 -7.87
C LEU A 58 -7.72 -4.71 -6.76
N GLY A 59 -7.25 -3.51 -7.10
CA GLY A 59 -7.01 -2.44 -6.12
C GLY A 59 -5.79 -2.68 -5.21
N MET A 60 -4.89 -3.62 -5.54
CA MET A 60 -3.73 -3.96 -4.69
C MET A 60 -2.86 -2.74 -4.35
N ALA A 61 -2.57 -1.89 -5.32
CA ALA A 61 -1.78 -0.69 -5.07
C ALA A 61 -2.47 0.29 -4.11
N SER A 62 -3.81 0.38 -4.15
CA SER A 62 -4.57 1.17 -3.18
C SER A 62 -4.34 0.67 -1.76
N HIS A 63 -4.46 -0.65 -1.54
CA HIS A 63 -4.24 -1.27 -0.23
C HIS A 63 -2.82 -1.02 0.30
N LEU A 64 -1.81 -1.12 -0.58
CA LEU A 64 -0.43 -0.80 -0.26
C LEU A 64 -0.26 0.66 0.19
N CYS A 65 -0.86 1.61 -0.55
CA CYS A 65 -0.75 3.03 -0.24
C CYS A 65 -1.52 3.40 1.03
N VAL A 66 -2.70 2.81 1.27
CA VAL A 66 -3.46 2.98 2.52
C VAL A 66 -2.65 2.48 3.72
N ALA A 67 -1.96 1.35 3.60
CA ALA A 67 -1.08 0.86 4.66
C ALA A 67 0.04 1.86 4.97
N ALA A 68 0.67 2.43 3.94
CA ALA A 68 1.69 3.45 4.10
C ALA A 68 1.14 4.74 4.73
N PHE A 69 -0.03 5.21 4.30
CA PHE A 69 -0.68 6.41 4.86
C PHE A 69 -1.08 6.21 6.33
N ASN A 70 -1.61 5.05 6.68
CA ASN A 70 -1.95 4.71 8.06
C ASN A 70 -0.70 4.69 8.94
N HIS A 71 0.40 4.12 8.45
CA HIS A 71 1.68 4.14 9.15
C HIS A 71 2.20 5.58 9.36
N ALA A 72 2.15 6.42 8.32
CA ALA A 72 2.54 7.82 8.43
C ALA A 72 1.71 8.55 9.49
N LYS A 73 0.39 8.37 9.44
CA LYS A 73 -0.54 8.99 10.38
C LYS A 73 -0.27 8.54 11.82
N SER A 74 -0.03 7.25 12.07
CA SER A 74 0.24 6.75 13.42
C SER A 74 1.57 7.25 13.98
N HIS A 75 2.53 7.60 13.11
CA HIS A 75 3.85 8.12 13.49
C HIS A 75 3.98 9.65 13.32
N SER A 76 2.86 10.36 13.08
CA SER A 76 2.85 11.82 12.83
C SER A 76 3.80 12.27 11.71
N LEU A 77 3.97 11.43 10.69
CA LEU A 77 4.76 11.72 9.50
C LEU A 77 3.88 12.37 8.43
N SER A 78 4.44 13.35 7.72
CA SER A 78 3.83 13.87 6.49
C SER A 78 4.03 12.89 5.32
N ILE A 79 3.11 12.88 4.35
CA ILE A 79 3.24 12.07 3.13
C ILE A 79 3.64 12.95 1.95
N ILE A 80 4.57 12.46 1.12
CA ILE A 80 4.92 13.06 -0.17
C ILE A 80 4.70 11.99 -1.25
N PRO A 81 3.68 12.10 -2.12
CA PRO A 81 3.44 11.10 -3.16
C PRO A 81 4.20 11.44 -4.45
N THR A 82 5.50 11.11 -4.51
CA THR A 82 6.32 11.43 -5.70
C THR A 82 6.23 10.36 -6.80
N CYS A 83 5.77 9.15 -6.48
CA CYS A 83 5.52 8.12 -7.48
C CYS A 83 4.40 8.54 -8.43
N SER A 84 4.64 8.47 -9.74
CA SER A 84 3.64 8.79 -10.78
C SER A 84 2.33 8.00 -10.66
N TYR A 85 2.38 6.81 -10.03
CA TYR A 85 1.19 6.01 -9.73
C TYR A 85 0.23 6.70 -8.74
N LEU A 86 0.76 7.45 -7.77
CA LEU A 86 -0.03 8.12 -6.74
C LEU A 86 -0.64 9.44 -7.20
N LEU A 87 -0.05 10.07 -8.21
CA LEU A 87 -0.56 11.32 -8.79
C LEU A 87 -1.82 11.12 -9.65
N GLY A 88 -2.21 9.86 -9.92
CA GLY A 88 -3.45 9.50 -10.64
C GLY A 88 -4.56 8.93 -9.75
N PHE A 89 -4.40 8.98 -8.42
CA PHE A 89 -5.44 8.63 -7.45
C PHE A 89 -6.21 9.91 -7.09
N ASP A 90 -7.24 10.24 -7.86
CA ASP A 90 -8.20 11.33 -7.59
C ASP A 90 -9.55 10.72 -7.18
#